data_AF-A0A1Y5N666-F1
#
_entry.id   AF-A0A1Y5N666-F1
#
_cell.length_a   1.000
_cell.length_b   1.000
_cell.length_c   1.000
_cell.angle_alpha   90.00
_cell.angle_beta   90.00
_cell.angle_gamma   90.00
#
_symmetry.space_group_name_H-M   'P 1'
#
loop_
_entity.id
_entity.type
_entity.pdbx_description
1 polymer ?
#
loop_
_entity_poly.entity_id
_entity_poly.type
_entity_poly.pdbx_seq_one_letter_code
_entity_poly.pdbx_strand_id
1 'polypeptide(L)'
;MDNNNTYMVIAPNGMEIPFDKNTNLSVSPLDYGSETIGVKEHSQMLLDSRSILDSSLYKNYKPLYYNPKPNSLGQTDYLSFKPWLDISYKSSSNKIA
;
A
#
# COMPACT_ATOMS: atom_id res chain seq x y z
N MET A 1 -16.16 -10.31 23.91
CA MET A 1 -14.93 -9.51 23.96
C MET A 1 -15.34 -8.06 23.76
N ASP A 2 -14.95 -7.16 24.66
CA ASP A 2 -15.27 -5.75 24.55
C ASP A 2 -14.53 -5.14 23.36
N ASN A 3 -15.29 -4.71 22.35
CA ASN A 3 -14.85 -4.07 21.12
C ASN A 3 -14.10 -2.74 21.38
N ASN A 4 -14.13 -2.24 22.63
CA ASN A 4 -13.37 -1.06 23.05
C ASN A 4 -11.89 -1.34 23.34
N ASN A 5 -11.46 -2.61 23.46
CA ASN A 5 -10.10 -2.97 23.84
C ASN A 5 -9.22 -3.41 22.66
N THR A 6 -9.74 -3.31 21.43
CA THR A 6 -8.99 -3.68 20.22
C THR A 6 -8.81 -2.52 19.25
N TYR A 7 -7.77 -2.57 18.41
CA TYR A 7 -7.58 -1.69 17.25
C TYR A 7 -7.37 -2.54 15.99
N MET A 8 -7.60 -1.95 14.81
CA MET A 8 -7.47 -2.66 13.54
C MET A 8 -6.13 -2.36 12.87
N VAL A 9 -5.45 -3.42 12.42
CA VAL A 9 -4.27 -3.36 11.56
C VAL A 9 -4.65 -3.89 10.18
N ILE A 10 -4.37 -3.12 9.14
CA ILE A 10 -4.58 -3.54 7.75
C ILE A 10 -3.29 -4.20 7.25
N ALA A 11 -3.38 -5.51 6.98
CA ALA A 11 -2.28 -6.29 6.42
C ALA A 11 -1.95 -5.83 4.98
N PRO A 12 -0.76 -6.15 4.44
CA PRO A 12 -0.36 -5.74 3.09
C PRO A 12 -1.32 -6.15 1.97
N ASN A 13 -2.09 -7.24 2.16
CA ASN A 13 -3.10 -7.72 1.22
C ASN A 13 -4.50 -7.10 1.43
N GLY A 14 -4.62 -6.10 2.31
CA GLY A 14 -5.88 -5.40 2.59
C GLY A 14 -6.76 -6.05 3.66
N MET A 15 -6.38 -7.18 4.24
CA MET A 15 -7.15 -7.80 5.33
C MET A 15 -7.09 -6.96 6.59
N GLU A 16 -8.23 -6.74 7.23
CA GLU A 16 -8.32 -6.08 8.53
C GLU A 16 -8.20 -7.11 9.66
N ILE A 17 -7.20 -6.92 10.53
CA ILE A 17 -6.89 -7.83 11.62
C ILE A 17 -7.04 -7.09 12.94
N PRO A 18 -7.89 -7.57 13.88
CA PRO A 18 -8.04 -6.96 15.19
C PRO A 18 -6.87 -7.32 16.12
N PHE A 19 -6.34 -6.33 16.83
CA PHE A 19 -5.26 -6.45 17.80
C PHE A 19 -5.72 -5.96 19.17
N ASP A 20 -5.32 -6.66 20.23
CA ASP A 20 -5.53 -6.21 21.60
C ASP A 20 -4.62 -5.01 21.92
N LYS A 21 -5.20 -3.93 22.47
CA LYS A 21 -4.49 -2.66 22.73
C LYS A 21 -3.39 -2.79 23.78
N ASN A 22 -3.51 -3.73 24.72
CA ASN A 22 -2.58 -3.85 25.85
C ASN A 22 -1.38 -4.71 25.50
N THR A 23 -1.62 -5.77 24.72
CA THR A 23 -0.61 -6.80 24.42
C THR A 23 -0.02 -6.68 23.03
N ASN A 24 -0.66 -5.91 22.12
CA ASN A 24 -0.31 -5.86 20.70
C ASN A 24 -0.28 -7.24 20.03
N LEU A 25 -1.13 -8.16 20.50
CA LEU A 25 -1.33 -9.46 19.89
C LEU A 25 -2.62 -9.46 19.06
N SER A 26 -2.58 -10.11 17.89
CA SER A 26 -3.77 -10.33 17.09
C SER A 26 -4.77 -11.19 17.86
N VAL A 27 -6.02 -10.75 17.95
CA VAL A 27 -7.07 -11.49 18.67
C VAL A 27 -7.77 -12.53 17.79
N SER A 28 -7.51 -12.51 16.49
CA SER A 28 -8.03 -13.52 15.57
C SER A 28 -7.37 -14.88 15.85
N PRO A 29 -8.14 -15.97 15.96
CA PRO A 29 -7.58 -17.31 15.86
C PRO A 29 -6.95 -17.43 14.48
N LEU A 30 -5.64 -17.57 14.45
CA LEU A 30 -4.90 -17.89 13.25
C LEU A 30 -5.32 -19.32 12.86
N ASP A 31 -6.18 -19.44 11.83
CA ASP A 31 -6.51 -20.74 11.22
C ASP A 31 -5.33 -21.22 10.37
N TYR A 32 -4.22 -21.45 11.05
CA TYR A 32 -3.06 -22.10 10.48
C TYR A 32 -2.95 -23.40 11.27
N GLY A 33 -3.01 -24.55 10.58
CA GLY A 33 -2.81 -25.87 11.21
C GLY A 33 -1.48 -25.91 11.97
N SER A 34 -1.26 -26.93 12.82
CA SER A 34 -0.25 -27.01 13.91
C SER A 34 1.23 -26.65 13.63
N GLU A 35 1.60 -26.19 12.43
CA GLU A 35 2.93 -25.76 12.00
C GLU A 35 3.11 -24.23 11.98
N THR A 36 2.34 -23.50 12.79
CA THR A 36 2.24 -22.03 12.70
C THR A 36 3.36 -21.29 13.42
N ILE A 37 3.81 -20.20 12.80
CA ILE A 37 4.42 -19.07 13.49
C ILE A 37 3.44 -18.65 14.60
N GLY A 38 3.90 -18.64 15.86
CA GLY A 38 3.06 -18.32 17.00
C GLY A 38 2.39 -16.95 16.85
N VAL A 39 1.24 -16.77 17.52
CA VAL A 39 0.45 -15.51 17.48
C VAL A 39 1.34 -14.29 17.74
N LYS A 40 2.35 -14.43 18.61
CA LYS A 40 3.30 -13.37 18.93
C LYS A 40 4.17 -12.99 17.73
N GLU A 41 4.83 -13.95 17.11
CA GLU A 41 5.72 -13.73 15.98
C GLU A 41 4.94 -13.17 14.79
N HIS A 42 3.75 -13.71 14.51
CA HIS A 42 2.87 -13.20 13.47
C HIS A 42 2.43 -11.74 13.74
N SER A 43 2.03 -11.45 14.98
CA SER A 43 1.65 -10.09 15.40
C SER A 43 2.80 -9.11 15.21
N GLN A 44 4.02 -9.50 15.61
CA GLN A 44 5.21 -8.67 15.44
C GLN A 44 5.52 -8.43 13.96
N MET A 45 5.47 -9.48 13.12
CA MET A 45 5.72 -9.35 11.68
C MET A 45 4.75 -8.37 11.01
N LEU A 46 3.46 -8.41 11.37
CA LEU A 46 2.47 -7.48 10.83
C LEU A 46 2.73 -6.03 11.26
N LEU A 47 3.02 -5.80 12.53
CA LEU A 47 3.31 -4.47 13.07
C LEU A 47 4.61 -3.89 12.48
N ASP A 48 5.66 -4.70 12.34
CA ASP A 48 6.92 -4.30 11.72
C ASP A 48 6.73 -3.97 10.24
N SER A 49 5.99 -4.80 9.51
CA SER A 49 5.66 -4.55 8.10
C SER A 49 4.89 -3.23 7.94
N ARG A 50 3.93 -2.95 8.84
CA ARG A 50 3.18 -1.70 8.83
C ARG A 50 4.09 -0.50 9.14
N SER A 51 4.95 -0.62 10.14
CA SER A 51 5.94 0.40 10.49
C SER A 51 6.87 0.73 9.32
N ILE A 52 7.35 -0.28 8.60
CA ILE A 52 8.18 -0.10 7.39
C ILE A 52 7.41 0.65 6.29
N LEU A 53 6.16 0.28 6.03
CA LEU A 53 5.33 0.97 5.04
C LEU A 53 5.04 2.42 5.42
N ASP A 54 4.73 2.69 6.69
CA ASP A 54 4.39 4.02 7.19
C ASP A 54 5.61 4.95 7.35
N SER A 55 6.81 4.38 7.51
CA SER A 55 8.09 5.10 7.56
C SER A 55 8.76 5.25 6.19
N SER A 56 8.26 4.54 5.17
CA SER A 56 8.83 4.59 3.82
C SER A 56 8.87 6.03 3.29
N LEU A 57 10.04 6.43 2.78
CA LEU A 57 10.21 7.69 2.05
C LEU A 57 9.30 7.76 0.82
N TYR A 58 8.84 6.61 0.34
CA TYR A 58 7.96 6.49 -0.82
C TYR A 58 6.47 6.41 -0.47
N LYS A 59 6.07 6.48 0.81
CA LYS A 59 4.65 6.33 1.20
C LYS A 59 3.69 7.29 0.50
N ASN A 60 4.17 8.50 0.23
CA ASN A 60 3.42 9.55 -0.47
C ASN A 60 4.03 9.87 -1.85
N TYR A 61 4.91 9.01 -2.35
CA TYR A 61 5.57 9.25 -3.63
C TYR A 61 4.56 9.18 -4.76
N LYS A 62 4.41 10.29 -5.48
CA LYS A 62 3.62 10.37 -6.70
C LYS A 62 4.60 10.44 -7.88
N PRO A 63 4.72 9.38 -8.69
CA PRO A 63 5.66 9.37 -9.79
C PRO A 63 5.31 10.47 -10.79
N LEU A 64 6.35 11.13 -11.28
CA LEU A 64 6.30 12.04 -12.40
C LEU A 64 6.87 11.33 -13.63
N TYR A 65 6.21 11.49 -14.76
CA TYR A 65 6.52 10.80 -16.01
C TYR A 65 7.07 11.78 -17.02
N TYR A 66 8.13 11.40 -17.72
CA TYR A 66 8.74 12.24 -18.73
C TYR A 66 7.71 12.64 -19.78
N ASN A 67 7.59 13.94 -20.07
CA ASN A 67 6.72 14.43 -21.11
C ASN A 67 7.37 14.22 -22.50
N PRO A 68 6.82 13.36 -23.37
CA PRO A 68 7.38 13.08 -24.69
C PRO A 68 7.17 14.21 -25.71
N LYS A 69 6.54 15.33 -25.32
CA LYS A 69 6.22 16.46 -26.21
C LYS A 69 7.07 17.69 -25.85
N PRO A 70 8.32 17.80 -26.34
CA PRO A 70 9.15 18.96 -26.07
C PRO A 70 8.58 20.22 -26.74
N ASN A 71 8.88 21.38 -26.17
CA ASN A 71 8.59 22.68 -26.76
C ASN A 71 9.48 22.95 -27.99
N SER A 72 9.27 24.08 -28.67
CA SER A 72 10.01 24.46 -29.89
C SER A 72 11.53 24.60 -29.70
N LEU A 73 12.00 24.69 -28.45
CA LEU A 73 13.42 24.76 -28.08
C LEU A 73 13.98 23.40 -27.64
N GLY A 74 13.20 22.32 -27.73
CA GLY A 74 13.60 20.97 -27.33
C GLY A 74 13.50 20.68 -25.82
N GLN A 75 12.96 21.61 -25.03
CA GLN A 75 12.81 21.44 -23.58
C GLN A 75 11.49 20.76 -23.24
N THR A 76 11.45 19.94 -22.20
CA THR A 76 10.24 19.27 -21.75
C THR A 76 10.21 19.14 -20.24
N ASP A 77 9.02 18.96 -19.68
CA ASP A 77 8.76 18.81 -18.26
C ASP A 77 8.42 17.36 -17.89
N TYR A 78 7.89 17.17 -16.69
CA TYR A 78 7.31 15.90 -16.26
C TYR A 78 5.83 16.09 -15.93
N LEU A 79 5.04 15.06 -16.22
CA LEU A 79 3.60 15.03 -16.04
C LEU A 79 3.22 14.09 -14.89
N SER A 80 2.10 14.35 -14.24
CA SER A 80 1.44 13.34 -13.41
C SER A 80 0.89 12.20 -14.28
N PHE A 81 0.57 11.06 -13.66
CA PHE A 81 0.20 9.83 -14.37
C PHE A 81 -0.93 10.04 -15.40
N LYS A 82 -2.02 10.72 -15.03
CA LYS A 82 -3.20 10.84 -15.90
C LYS A 82 -2.92 11.65 -17.18
N PRO A 83 -2.36 12.87 -17.13
CA PRO A 83 -1.94 13.58 -18.33
C PRO A 83 -0.94 12.79 -19.19
N TRP A 84 0.04 12.10 -18.57
CA TRP A 84 0.98 11.26 -19.29
C TRP A 84 0.30 10.07 -20.00
N LEU A 85 -0.62 9.39 -19.32
CA LEU A 85 -1.39 8.29 -19.87
C LEU A 85 -2.25 8.77 -21.05
N ASP A 86 -2.94 9.90 -20.90
CA ASP A 86 -3.83 10.46 -21.91
C ASP A 86 -3.12 10.74 -23.23
N ILE A 87 -1.87 11.22 -23.19
CA ILE A 87 -1.05 11.48 -24.38
C ILE A 87 -0.37 10.23 -24.94
N SER A 88 -0.30 9.15 -24.16
CA SER A 88 0.34 7.89 -24.57
C SER A 88 -0.57 7.04 -25.49
N TYR A 89 -1.89 7.27 -25.44
CA TYR A 89 -2.86 6.55 -26.27
C TYR A 89 -2.68 6.87 -27.75
N LYS A 90 -2.70 5.82 -28.57
CA LYS A 90 -2.83 5.96 -30.03
C LYS A 90 -4.30 6.19 -30.37
N SER A 91 -4.58 6.72 -31.57
CA SER A 91 -5.96 6.93 -32.02
C SER A 91 -6.80 5.65 -32.05
N SER A 92 -6.17 4.49 -32.19
CA SER A 92 -6.83 3.16 -32.15
C SER A 92 -6.92 2.54 -30.75
N SER A 93 -6.43 3.23 -29.71
CA SER A 93 -6.43 2.68 -28.36
C SER A 93 -7.79 2.80 -27.69
N ASN A 94 -8.22 1.73 -27.02
CA ASN A 94 -9.31 1.79 -26.05
C ASN A 94 -8.78 2.40 -24.74
N LYS A 95 -9.36 3.51 -24.31
CA LYS A 95 -8.96 4.19 -23.08
C LYS A 95 -9.49 3.45 -21.86
N ILE A 96 -8.68 3.37 -20.82
CA ILE A 96 -9.11 2.90 -19.50
C ILE A 96 -9.90 4.06 -18.87
N ALA A 97 -11.14 3.80 -18.46
CA ALA A 97 -12.04 4.79 -17.86
C ALA A 97 -11.68 5.05 -16.40
#